data_AF-A0A085GBB8-F1
#
_entry.id   AF-A0A085GBB8-F1
#
_cell.length_a   1.000
_cell.length_b   1.000
_cell.length_c   1.000
_cell.angle_alpha   90.00
_cell.angle_beta   90.00
_cell.angle_gamma   90.00
#
_symmetry.space_group_name_H-M   'P 1'
#
loop_
_entity.id
_entity.type
_entity.pdbx_description
1 polymer ?
#
loop_
_entity_poly.entity_id
_entity_poly.type
_entity_poly.pdbx_seq_one_letter_code
_entity_poly.pdbx_strand_id
1 'polypeptide(L)'
;MLRNLTIGFIFIINPAFTYANKIDYCKTIEFSAGVFNKMEIQKSSEKNGCREKPVPIFYNGFKDYFYLSKEAYPTGGISYITWDDAKNKYGYDQKELNTTIDKVIKENTNFSYLKSLKYHVNIETFPRKNGALVISDVIFLDKKNAPISLIKTLFFYSQDNYAATYYSGVVQYSDVKRIDYLIKVTDLFNTMEINW
;
A
#
# COMPACT_ATOMS: atom_id res chain seq x y z
N MET A 1 11.11 59.12 37.33
CA MET A 1 12.46 58.50 37.35
C MET A 1 12.27 56.98 37.37
N LEU A 2 12.92 56.31 36.40
CA LEU A 2 13.24 54.87 36.26
C LEU A 2 12.21 53.85 36.79
N ARG A 3 11.42 53.16 35.94
CA ARG A 3 11.79 52.04 35.04
C ARG A 3 12.79 51.04 35.67
N ASN A 4 12.25 49.94 36.19
CA ASN A 4 12.88 48.61 36.26
C ASN A 4 11.77 47.63 35.83
N LEU A 5 11.57 47.35 34.53
CA LEU A 5 12.23 46.28 33.77
C LEU A 5 12.70 45.11 34.65
N THR A 6 11.93 44.03 34.70
CA THR A 6 12.48 42.70 34.97
C THR A 6 11.99 41.77 33.87
N ILE A 7 13.00 41.20 33.24
CA ILE A 7 13.03 40.47 31.98
C ILE A 7 12.36 39.11 32.18
N GLY A 8 11.58 38.69 31.17
CA GLY A 8 10.82 37.45 31.19
C GLY A 8 11.69 36.20 31.19
N PHE A 9 11.09 35.11 31.66
CA PHE A 9 11.45 33.76 31.25
C PHE A 9 10.35 33.28 30.31
N ILE A 10 10.50 33.57 29.03
CA ILE A 10 9.86 32.74 28.00
C ILE A 10 10.68 31.44 28.02
N PHE A 11 10.08 30.34 28.49
CA PHE A 11 10.57 29.02 28.11
C PHE A 11 10.39 28.93 26.59
N ILE A 12 11.41 29.35 25.85
CA ILE A 12 11.61 28.87 24.49
C ILE A 12 11.98 27.41 24.70
N ILE A 13 10.96 26.56 24.75
CA ILE A 13 11.13 25.16 24.40
C ILE A 13 11.58 25.26 22.95
N ASN A 14 12.89 25.28 22.72
CA ASN A 14 13.42 24.83 21.45
C ASN A 14 12.82 23.42 21.36
N PRO A 15 11.84 23.12 20.47
CA PRO A 15 11.70 21.73 20.10
C PRO A 15 13.10 21.41 19.62
N ALA A 16 13.76 20.49 20.30
CA ALA A 16 15.00 19.98 19.82
C ALA A 16 14.68 19.59 18.37
N PHE A 17 15.16 20.40 17.43
CA PHE A 17 15.45 19.99 16.07
C PHE A 17 16.61 19.01 16.25
N THR A 18 16.36 17.90 16.95
CA THR A 18 17.03 16.64 16.69
C THR A 18 16.58 16.31 15.30
N TYR A 19 17.36 16.85 14.36
CA TYR A 19 17.59 16.35 13.04
C TYR A 19 16.98 14.97 12.91
N ALA A 20 15.98 14.83 12.03
CA ALA A 20 15.68 13.58 11.36
C ALA A 20 16.95 13.17 10.59
N ASN A 21 17.98 12.75 11.32
CA ASN A 21 19.28 12.38 10.84
C ASN A 21 19.14 10.98 10.27
N LYS A 22 19.03 10.92 8.94
CA LYS A 22 19.30 9.75 8.08
C LYS A 22 18.57 8.46 8.49
N ILE A 23 17.27 8.45 8.26
CA ILE A 23 16.52 7.20 8.12
C ILE A 23 16.84 6.62 6.73
N ASP A 24 17.42 5.43 6.68
CA ASP A 24 17.66 4.67 5.45
C ASP A 24 16.43 3.80 5.17
N TYR A 25 15.50 4.32 4.37
CA TYR A 25 14.17 3.72 4.15
C TYR A 25 14.18 2.36 3.46
N CYS A 26 15.29 2.06 2.81
CA CYS A 26 15.61 0.75 2.28
C CYS A 26 15.88 -0.29 3.40
N LYS A 27 16.03 0.19 4.65
CA LYS A 27 16.35 -0.57 5.87
C LYS A 27 15.32 -0.43 6.99
N THR A 28 14.28 0.40 6.88
CA THR A 28 13.29 0.61 7.96
C THR A 28 12.02 -0.23 7.85
N ILE A 29 11.64 -0.62 6.63
CA ILE A 29 10.61 -1.64 6.46
C ILE A 29 11.32 -2.98 6.45
N GLU A 30 11.12 -3.74 7.51
CA GLU A 30 11.55 -5.13 7.58
C GLU A 30 10.43 -6.02 7.07
N PHE A 31 10.79 -7.08 6.37
CA PHE A 31 9.85 -8.09 5.91
C PHE A 31 10.59 -9.41 5.75
N SER A 32 9.86 -10.50 5.88
CA SER A 32 10.35 -11.80 5.45
C SER A 32 10.09 -11.96 3.96
N ALA A 33 11.14 -12.20 3.19
CA ALA A 33 10.97 -12.56 1.78
C ALA A 33 10.16 -13.86 1.60
N GLY A 34 10.06 -14.70 2.63
CA GLY A 34 9.29 -15.94 2.60
C GLY A 34 9.72 -16.83 1.44
N VAL A 35 8.80 -17.09 0.52
CA VAL A 35 9.01 -17.90 -0.70
C VAL A 35 9.63 -17.11 -1.86
N PHE A 36 9.77 -15.79 -1.75
CA PHE A 36 10.36 -14.93 -2.77
C PHE A 36 11.89 -14.82 -2.61
N ASN A 37 12.57 -14.46 -3.70
CA ASN A 37 14.01 -14.30 -3.71
C ASN A 37 14.46 -13.10 -2.85
N LYS A 38 14.91 -13.40 -1.63
CA LYS A 38 15.41 -12.41 -0.66
C LYS A 38 16.51 -11.51 -1.23
N MET A 39 17.45 -12.07 -1.99
CA MET A 39 18.59 -11.32 -2.52
C MET A 39 18.16 -10.26 -3.54
N GLU A 40 17.17 -10.56 -4.40
CA GLU A 40 16.69 -9.61 -5.41
C GLU A 40 15.86 -8.48 -4.81
N ILE A 41 15.06 -8.82 -3.80
CA ILE A 41 14.28 -7.85 -3.04
C ILE A 41 15.22 -6.92 -2.26
N GLN A 42 16.21 -7.47 -1.54
CA GLN A 42 17.21 -6.69 -0.79
C GLN A 42 18.09 -5.81 -1.68
N LYS A 43 18.56 -6.33 -2.82
CA LYS A 43 19.32 -5.52 -3.79
C LYS A 43 18.54 -4.35 -4.36
N SER A 44 17.20 -4.47 -4.43
CA SER A 44 16.34 -3.41 -4.95
C SER A 44 16.00 -2.40 -3.87
N SER A 45 15.85 -2.85 -2.61
CA SER A 45 15.74 -1.95 -1.49
C SER A 45 17.05 -1.19 -1.28
N GLU A 46 18.23 -1.80 -1.24
CA GLU A 46 19.50 -1.12 -0.88
C GLU A 46 20.02 -0.02 -1.85
N LYS A 47 19.35 0.23 -2.98
CA LYS A 47 19.79 1.23 -3.97
C LYS A 47 19.41 2.65 -3.56
N ASN A 48 20.30 3.63 -3.83
CA ASN A 48 19.95 5.04 -3.76
C ASN A 48 18.67 5.33 -4.57
N GLY A 49 17.68 5.95 -3.90
CA GLY A 49 16.36 6.23 -4.49
C GLY A 49 15.43 5.01 -4.56
N CYS A 50 15.57 4.02 -3.67
CA CYS A 50 14.71 2.82 -3.62
C CYS A 50 13.20 3.13 -3.52
N ARG A 51 12.86 4.32 -3.00
CA ARG A 51 11.50 4.85 -2.82
C ARG A 51 10.75 5.23 -4.09
N GLU A 52 11.40 5.16 -5.24
CA GLU A 52 10.82 5.52 -6.53
C GLU A 52 11.06 4.39 -7.55
N LYS A 53 11.49 3.22 -7.06
CA LYS A 53 11.84 2.08 -7.90
C LYS A 53 10.94 0.88 -7.55
N PRO A 54 10.46 0.14 -8.57
CA PRO A 54 9.75 -1.10 -8.33
C PRO A 54 10.68 -2.11 -7.65
N VAL A 55 10.18 -2.76 -6.60
CA VAL A 55 10.82 -3.90 -5.95
C VAL A 55 10.27 -5.17 -6.58
N PRO A 56 11.09 -5.95 -7.29
CA PRO A 56 10.60 -7.08 -8.06
C PRO A 56 10.29 -8.27 -7.14
N ILE A 57 9.22 -8.98 -7.46
CA ILE A 57 8.79 -10.20 -6.76
C ILE A 57 8.55 -11.32 -7.77
N PHE A 58 9.17 -12.47 -7.49
CA PHE A 58 9.17 -13.63 -8.39
C PHE A 58 8.76 -14.89 -7.66
N TYR A 59 7.77 -15.60 -8.19
CA TYR A 59 7.34 -16.89 -7.66
C TYR A 59 6.70 -17.74 -8.75
N ASN A 60 7.15 -19.00 -8.89
CA ASN A 60 6.63 -20.00 -9.84
C ASN A 60 6.42 -19.47 -11.28
N GLY A 61 7.39 -18.71 -11.80
CA GLY A 61 7.35 -18.16 -13.16
C GLY A 61 6.54 -16.86 -13.32
N PHE A 62 5.84 -16.41 -12.28
CA PHE A 62 5.25 -15.08 -12.25
C PHE A 62 6.29 -14.05 -11.83
N LYS A 63 6.30 -12.93 -12.57
CA LYS A 63 7.11 -11.75 -12.29
C LYS A 63 6.18 -10.56 -12.11
N ASP A 64 6.34 -9.85 -11.01
CA ASP A 64 5.60 -8.63 -10.71
C ASP A 64 6.48 -7.68 -9.89
N TYR A 65 5.92 -6.59 -9.40
CA TYR A 65 6.58 -5.64 -8.54
C TYR A 65 5.63 -5.06 -7.50
N PHE A 66 6.18 -4.68 -6.35
CA PHE A 66 5.54 -3.72 -5.45
C PHE A 66 6.38 -2.45 -5.41
N TYR A 67 5.79 -1.34 -4.95
CA TYR A 67 6.49 -0.07 -4.82
C TYR A 67 6.67 0.27 -3.36
N LEU A 68 7.85 0.80 -3.04
CA LEU A 68 8.06 1.60 -1.84
C LEU A 68 7.86 3.05 -2.28
N SER A 69 6.93 3.79 -1.68
CA SER A 69 6.62 5.17 -2.02
C SER A 69 6.77 6.10 -0.82
N LYS A 70 7.07 7.38 -1.12
CA LYS A 70 6.97 8.49 -0.15
C LYS A 70 5.53 8.98 0.02
N GLU A 71 4.64 8.63 -0.92
CA GLU A 71 3.23 8.98 -0.82
C GLU A 71 2.61 8.11 0.26
N ALA A 72 2.13 8.74 1.31
CA ALA A 72 1.53 8.05 2.43
C ALA A 72 0.26 8.77 2.86
N TYR A 73 -0.58 7.97 3.50
CA TYR A 73 -1.83 8.26 4.21
C TYR A 73 -2.75 9.39 3.65
N PRO A 74 -4.06 9.11 3.47
CA PRO A 74 -4.73 7.85 3.76
C PRO A 74 -4.60 6.81 2.64
N THR A 75 -4.22 7.21 1.43
CA THR A 75 -4.47 6.39 0.23
C THR A 75 -3.25 5.60 -0.27
N GLY A 76 -2.04 5.94 0.18
CA GLY A 76 -0.82 5.22 -0.23
C GLY A 76 -0.48 5.26 -1.71
N GLY A 77 -1.07 6.17 -2.48
CA GLY A 77 -0.95 6.20 -3.93
C GLY A 77 -2.02 5.41 -4.69
N ILE A 78 -3.06 4.87 -4.02
CA ILE A 78 -4.19 4.19 -4.67
C ILE A 78 -5.45 5.03 -4.53
N SER A 79 -5.88 5.63 -5.66
CA SER A 79 -6.83 6.74 -5.64
C SER A 79 -8.22 6.38 -5.13
N TYR A 80 -8.64 5.12 -5.25
CA TYR A 80 -10.00 4.72 -4.88
C TYR A 80 -10.17 4.31 -3.41
N ILE A 81 -9.10 4.06 -2.66
CA ILE A 81 -9.18 3.73 -1.24
C ILE A 81 -9.18 5.02 -0.44
N THR A 82 -10.17 5.20 0.43
CA THR A 82 -10.34 6.44 1.21
C THR A 82 -10.47 6.13 2.69
N TRP A 83 -10.07 7.08 3.53
CA TRP A 83 -10.29 6.99 4.97
C TRP A 83 -11.60 7.70 5.33
N ASP A 84 -12.49 7.00 6.01
CA ASP A 84 -13.75 7.53 6.54
C ASP A 84 -13.54 7.95 7.99
N ASP A 85 -13.30 9.24 8.23
CA ASP A 85 -13.09 9.81 9.56
C ASP A 85 -14.28 9.57 10.51
N ALA A 86 -15.50 9.58 9.99
CA ALA A 86 -16.70 9.41 10.80
C ALA A 86 -16.84 7.97 11.31
N LYS A 87 -16.37 6.98 10.54
CA LYS A 87 -16.41 5.56 10.92
C LYS A 87 -15.07 5.03 11.40
N ASN A 88 -14.03 5.86 11.41
CA ASN A 88 -12.66 5.50 11.77
C ASN A 88 -12.19 4.21 11.07
N LYS A 89 -12.48 4.10 9.77
CA LYS A 89 -12.16 2.91 8.96
C LYS A 89 -11.90 3.27 7.51
N TYR A 90 -11.23 2.37 6.80
CA TYR A 90 -11.10 2.48 5.35
C TYR A 90 -12.41 2.16 4.62
N GLY A 91 -12.66 2.92 3.57
CA GLY A 91 -13.72 2.74 2.59
C GLY A 91 -13.17 2.91 1.18
N TYR A 92 -14.07 3.13 0.22
CA TYR A 92 -13.68 3.41 -1.15
C TYR A 92 -14.54 4.50 -1.78
N ASP A 93 -13.94 5.28 -2.67
CA ASP A 93 -14.65 6.18 -3.58
C ASP A 93 -15.07 5.40 -4.83
N GLN A 94 -16.37 5.32 -5.06
CA GLN A 94 -16.93 4.54 -6.17
C GLN A 94 -16.57 5.14 -7.55
N LYS A 95 -16.45 6.46 -7.66
CA LYS A 95 -16.12 7.15 -8.92
C LYS A 95 -14.65 6.92 -9.28
N GLU A 96 -13.75 7.00 -8.31
CA GLU A 96 -12.33 6.67 -8.47
C GLU A 96 -12.13 5.19 -8.80
N LEU A 97 -12.90 4.29 -8.16
CA LEU A 97 -12.86 2.87 -8.49
C LEU A 97 -13.30 2.62 -9.93
N ASN A 98 -14.42 3.21 -10.36
CA ASN A 98 -14.88 3.09 -11.75
C ASN A 98 -13.84 3.64 -12.74
N THR A 99 -13.18 4.76 -12.40
CA THR A 99 -12.08 5.33 -13.19
C THR A 99 -10.88 4.38 -13.28
N THR A 100 -10.55 3.71 -12.17
CA THR A 100 -9.50 2.67 -12.12
C THR A 100 -9.86 1.49 -13.02
N ILE A 101 -11.11 1.01 -12.97
CA ILE A 101 -11.60 -0.07 -13.82
C ILE A 101 -11.52 0.34 -15.30
N ASP A 102 -11.96 1.54 -15.65
CA ASP A 102 -11.89 2.06 -17.02
C ASP A 102 -10.44 2.14 -17.53
N LYS A 103 -9.50 2.55 -16.67
CA LYS A 103 -8.07 2.57 -16.99
C LYS A 103 -7.54 1.18 -17.31
N VAL A 104 -7.86 0.19 -16.47
CA VAL A 104 -7.43 -1.20 -16.70
C VAL A 104 -7.99 -1.77 -18.01
N ILE A 105 -9.25 -1.46 -18.32
CA ILE A 105 -9.89 -1.88 -19.59
C ILE A 105 -9.25 -1.19 -20.78
N LYS A 106 -8.87 0.08 -20.64
CA LYS A 106 -8.15 0.82 -21.68
C LYS A 106 -6.76 0.24 -21.95
N GLU A 107 -6.07 -0.21 -20.90
CA GLU A 107 -4.77 -0.88 -21.01
C GLU A 107 -4.88 -2.28 -21.63
N ASN A 108 -5.98 -2.99 -21.40
CA ASN A 108 -6.24 -4.29 -22.02
C ASN A 108 -7.74 -4.51 -22.27
N THR A 109 -8.16 -4.42 -23.54
CA THR A 109 -9.56 -4.51 -23.97
C THR A 109 -10.20 -5.88 -23.72
N ASN A 110 -9.40 -6.93 -23.48
CA ASN A 110 -9.90 -8.24 -23.06
C ASN A 110 -10.62 -8.19 -21.71
N PHE A 111 -10.42 -7.13 -20.92
CA PHE A 111 -11.13 -6.91 -19.66
C PHE A 111 -12.44 -6.12 -19.81
N SER A 112 -12.89 -5.81 -21.03
CA SER A 112 -14.14 -5.07 -21.29
C SER A 112 -15.39 -5.69 -20.64
N TYR A 113 -15.39 -7.02 -20.43
CA TYR A 113 -16.49 -7.73 -19.75
C TYR A 113 -16.75 -7.21 -18.33
N LEU A 114 -15.74 -6.68 -17.63
CA LEU A 114 -15.86 -6.17 -16.26
C LEU A 114 -16.90 -5.06 -16.12
N LYS A 115 -17.14 -4.24 -17.16
CA LYS A 115 -18.14 -3.15 -17.12
C LYS A 115 -19.56 -3.64 -16.91
N SER A 116 -19.83 -4.87 -17.33
CA SER A 116 -21.17 -5.47 -17.24
C SER A 116 -21.40 -6.26 -15.95
N LEU A 117 -20.35 -6.45 -15.15
CA LEU A 117 -20.40 -7.24 -13.93
C LEU A 117 -20.72 -6.36 -12.72
N LYS A 118 -21.45 -6.94 -11.77
CA LYS A 118 -21.51 -6.39 -10.41
C LYS A 118 -20.17 -6.61 -9.74
N TYR A 119 -19.76 -5.70 -8.86
CA TYR A 119 -18.60 -5.90 -8.00
C TYR A 119 -18.96 -5.70 -6.53
N HIS A 120 -18.21 -6.39 -5.68
CA HIS A 120 -18.17 -6.17 -4.25
C HIS A 120 -16.75 -5.78 -3.85
N VAL A 121 -16.60 -4.80 -2.97
CA VAL A 121 -15.31 -4.36 -2.45
C VAL A 121 -15.18 -4.81 -1.00
N ASN A 122 -14.22 -5.67 -0.70
CA ASN A 122 -13.84 -6.02 0.66
C ASN A 122 -12.59 -5.23 1.05
N ILE A 123 -12.60 -4.59 2.22
CA ILE A 123 -11.45 -3.85 2.75
C ILE A 123 -11.20 -4.30 4.18
N GLU A 124 -9.99 -4.80 4.40
CA GLU A 124 -9.51 -5.26 5.70
C GLU A 124 -8.35 -4.39 6.15
N THR A 125 -8.27 -4.11 7.45
CA THR A 125 -7.20 -3.31 8.04
C THR A 125 -6.62 -4.06 9.23
N PHE A 126 -5.30 -4.21 9.21
CA PHE A 126 -4.55 -4.91 10.23
C PHE A 126 -3.58 -3.92 10.89
N PRO A 127 -3.93 -3.40 12.08
CA PRO A 127 -3.05 -2.53 12.83
C PRO A 127 -1.68 -3.17 13.11
N ARG A 128 -0.65 -2.34 13.19
CA ARG A 128 0.73 -2.68 13.54
C ARG A 128 1.26 -1.65 14.53
N LYS A 129 2.36 -1.96 15.22
CA LYS A 129 2.97 -1.08 16.23
C LYS A 129 3.23 0.35 15.72
N ASN A 130 3.69 0.47 14.47
CA ASN A 130 4.09 1.73 13.85
C ASN A 130 3.39 1.97 12.51
N GLY A 131 2.17 1.44 12.31
CA GLY A 131 1.54 1.45 11.00
C GLY A 131 0.28 0.59 10.87
N ALA A 132 -0.17 0.34 9.65
CA ALA A 132 -1.14 -0.72 9.38
C ALA A 132 -0.97 -1.28 7.97
N LEU A 133 -1.45 -2.52 7.79
CA LEU A 133 -1.66 -3.13 6.48
C LEU A 133 -3.14 -3.02 6.12
N VAL A 134 -3.44 -2.53 4.93
CA VAL A 134 -4.77 -2.48 4.33
C VAL A 134 -4.78 -3.41 3.12
N ILE A 135 -5.77 -4.29 3.06
CA ILE A 135 -6.02 -5.20 1.95
C ILE A 135 -7.36 -4.83 1.34
N SER A 136 -7.39 -4.52 0.05
CA SER A 136 -8.60 -4.21 -0.69
C SER A 136 -8.77 -5.18 -1.86
N ASP A 137 -9.90 -5.87 -1.89
CA ASP A 137 -10.29 -6.80 -2.93
C ASP A 137 -11.55 -6.31 -3.65
N VAL A 138 -11.41 -5.98 -4.93
CA VAL A 138 -12.54 -5.70 -5.82
C VAL A 138 -12.89 -6.99 -6.55
N ILE A 139 -13.97 -7.63 -6.12
CA ILE A 139 -14.43 -8.93 -6.59
C ILE A 139 -15.58 -8.73 -7.56
N PHE A 140 -15.37 -9.10 -8.82
CA PHE A 140 -16.39 -9.07 -9.86
C PHE A 140 -17.18 -10.38 -9.88
N LEU A 141 -18.50 -10.25 -9.93
CA LEU A 141 -19.44 -11.36 -9.74
C LEU A 141 -20.23 -11.62 -11.03
N ASP A 142 -20.54 -12.90 -11.26
CA ASP A 142 -21.47 -13.33 -12.29
C ASP A 142 -22.93 -13.07 -11.91
N LYS A 143 -23.86 -13.45 -12.79
CA LYS A 143 -25.31 -13.28 -12.55
C LYS A 143 -25.83 -14.14 -11.38
N LYS A 144 -25.09 -15.18 -10.97
CA LYS A 144 -25.38 -16.07 -9.84
C LYS A 144 -24.62 -15.65 -8.57
N ASN A 145 -23.98 -14.48 -8.56
CA ASN A 145 -23.13 -13.96 -7.49
C ASN A 145 -21.86 -14.81 -7.23
N ALA A 146 -21.41 -15.60 -8.20
CA ALA A 146 -20.13 -16.31 -8.12
C ALA A 146 -18.97 -15.39 -8.56
N PRO A 147 -17.82 -15.43 -7.87
CA PRO A 147 -16.65 -14.61 -8.24
C PRO A 147 -16.05 -15.06 -9.58
N ILE A 148 -15.87 -14.12 -10.50
CA ILE A 148 -15.24 -14.34 -11.81
C ILE A 148 -13.83 -13.74 -11.84
N SER A 149 -13.69 -12.50 -11.37
CA SER A 149 -12.42 -11.78 -11.42
C SER A 149 -12.17 -10.99 -10.15
N LEU A 150 -10.90 -10.71 -9.88
CA LEU A 150 -10.40 -9.99 -8.72
C LEU A 150 -9.41 -8.93 -9.16
N ILE A 151 -9.48 -7.76 -8.52
CA ILE A 151 -8.36 -6.83 -8.42
C ILE A 151 -7.99 -6.76 -6.95
N LYS A 152 -6.78 -7.22 -6.60
CA LYS A 152 -6.23 -7.14 -5.25
C LYS A 152 -5.29 -5.96 -5.14
N THR A 153 -5.42 -5.25 -4.04
CA THR A 153 -4.61 -4.11 -3.67
C THR A 153 -4.11 -4.31 -2.25
N LEU A 154 -2.80 -4.15 -2.05
CA LEU A 154 -2.18 -4.17 -0.73
C LEU A 154 -1.49 -2.84 -0.47
N PHE A 155 -1.71 -2.28 0.70
CA PHE A 155 -1.10 -1.02 1.14
C PHE A 155 -0.61 -1.17 2.58
N PHE A 156 0.68 -0.96 2.80
CA PHE A 156 1.28 -0.97 4.13
C PHE A 156 1.84 0.41 4.44
N TYR A 157 1.50 0.99 5.59
CA TYR A 157 1.91 2.38 5.89
C TYR A 157 2.39 2.64 7.30
N SER A 158 3.15 3.74 7.45
CA SER A 158 3.58 4.33 8.72
C SER A 158 2.79 5.58 9.08
N GLN A 159 2.64 5.88 10.39
CA GLN A 159 2.13 7.17 10.88
C GLN A 159 2.98 8.37 10.42
N ASP A 160 4.27 8.15 10.14
CA ASP A 160 5.24 9.18 9.71
C ASP A 160 5.44 9.26 8.19
N ASN A 161 4.42 8.85 7.43
CA ASN A 161 4.35 8.93 5.97
C ASN A 161 5.32 8.07 5.14
N TYR A 162 5.19 6.74 5.24
CA TYR A 162 5.81 5.78 4.30
C TYR A 162 4.79 4.75 3.83
N ALA A 163 4.82 4.38 2.54
CA ALA A 163 3.90 3.38 1.99
C ALA A 163 4.63 2.30 1.19
N ALA A 164 4.24 1.04 1.35
CA ALA A 164 4.45 0.00 0.37
C ALA A 164 3.12 -0.32 -0.33
N THR A 165 3.11 -0.43 -1.65
CA THR A 165 1.89 -0.74 -2.41
C THR A 165 2.10 -1.84 -3.44
N TYR A 166 1.09 -2.69 -3.55
CA TYR A 166 0.99 -3.71 -4.59
C TYR A 166 -0.38 -3.64 -5.25
N TYR A 167 -0.40 -3.78 -6.57
CA TYR A 167 -1.61 -3.81 -7.37
C TYR A 167 -1.54 -4.98 -8.36
N SER A 168 -2.49 -5.92 -8.28
CA SER A 168 -2.40 -7.18 -9.04
C SER A 168 -2.70 -7.05 -10.53
N GLY A 169 -3.34 -5.96 -10.95
CA GLY A 169 -4.16 -5.95 -12.16
C GLY A 169 -5.38 -6.87 -12.02
N VAL A 170 -6.04 -7.16 -13.13
CA VAL A 170 -7.20 -8.07 -13.16
C VAL A 170 -6.72 -9.52 -13.20
N VAL A 171 -7.21 -10.33 -12.27
CA VAL A 171 -6.96 -11.76 -12.17
C VAL A 171 -8.28 -12.51 -12.26
N GLN A 172 -8.37 -13.51 -13.13
CA GLN A 172 -9.55 -14.39 -13.18
C GLN A 172 -9.45 -15.45 -12.08
N TYR A 173 -10.56 -15.75 -11.41
CA TYR A 173 -10.62 -16.79 -10.38
C TYR A 173 -10.35 -18.20 -10.92
N SER A 174 -10.52 -18.42 -12.23
CA SER A 174 -10.13 -19.64 -12.92
C SER A 174 -8.61 -19.83 -13.01
N ASP A 175 -7.82 -18.75 -12.89
CA ASP A 175 -6.35 -18.82 -12.86
C ASP A 175 -5.86 -19.11 -11.45
N VAL A 176 -6.01 -20.37 -11.04
CA VAL A 176 -5.64 -20.85 -9.70
C VAL A 176 -4.18 -20.57 -9.36
N LYS A 177 -3.28 -20.58 -10.36
CA LYS A 177 -1.85 -20.30 -10.14
C LYS A 177 -1.60 -18.83 -9.83
N ARG A 178 -2.29 -17.92 -10.53
CA ARG A 178 -2.20 -16.49 -10.22
C ARG A 178 -2.88 -16.16 -8.89
N ILE A 179 -3.95 -16.87 -8.51
CA ILE A 179 -4.55 -16.73 -7.18
C ILE A 179 -3.59 -17.18 -6.07
N ASP A 180 -2.92 -18.34 -6.21
CA ASP A 180 -1.87 -18.77 -5.25
C ASP A 180 -0.74 -17.73 -5.17
N TYR A 181 -0.31 -17.18 -6.31
CA TYR A 181 0.66 -16.09 -6.34
C TYR A 181 0.21 -14.89 -5.48
N LEU A 182 -1.04 -14.43 -5.64
CA LEU A 182 -1.58 -13.32 -4.85
C LEU A 182 -1.62 -13.62 -3.34
N ILE A 183 -1.87 -14.88 -2.95
CA ILE A 183 -1.77 -15.30 -1.55
C ILE A 183 -0.33 -15.12 -1.05
N LYS A 184 0.67 -15.56 -1.82
CA LYS A 184 2.08 -15.37 -1.44
C LYS A 184 2.45 -13.90 -1.32
N VAL A 185 1.99 -13.04 -2.24
CA VAL A 185 2.24 -11.59 -2.12
C VAL A 185 1.57 -11.02 -0.86
N THR A 186 0.38 -11.50 -0.53
CA THR A 186 -0.31 -11.11 0.72
C THR A 186 0.47 -11.56 1.96
N ASP A 187 1.01 -12.78 1.96
CA ASP A 187 1.88 -13.28 3.03
C ASP A 187 3.12 -12.39 3.21
N LEU A 188 3.77 -11.99 2.11
CA LEU A 188 4.91 -11.06 2.15
C LEU A 188 4.52 -9.74 2.86
N PHE A 189 3.43 -9.10 2.44
CA PHE A 189 2.95 -7.86 3.06
C PHE A 189 2.54 -8.04 4.53
N ASN A 190 2.01 -9.22 4.89
CA ASN A 190 1.66 -9.52 6.28
C ASN A 190 2.88 -9.51 7.21
N THR A 191 4.06 -9.86 6.70
CA THR A 191 5.32 -9.81 7.45
C THR A 191 5.98 -8.44 7.49
N MET A 192 5.42 -7.44 6.79
CA MET A 192 5.99 -6.10 6.81
C MET A 192 5.80 -5.45 8.18
N GLU A 193 6.92 -4.96 8.73
CA GLU A 193 6.99 -4.21 9.96
C GLU A 193 7.85 -2.97 9.76
N ILE A 194 7.57 -1.93 10.53
CA ILE A 194 8.38 -0.72 10.54
C ILE A 194 9.17 -0.71 11.84
N ASN A 195 10.48 -0.91 11.70
CA ASN A 195 11.42 -0.86 12.82
C ASN A 195 12.07 0.51 12.88
N TRP A 196 11.82 1.20 13.98
CA TRP A 196 12.40 2.48 14.39
C TRP A 196 13.31 2.26 15.58
#